data_AF-K7MQ98-F1
#
_entry.id   AF-K7MQ98-F1
#
_cell.length_a   1.000
_cell.length_b   1.000
_cell.length_c   1.000
_cell.angle_alpha   90.00
_cell.angle_beta   90.00
_cell.angle_gamma   90.00
#
_symmetry.space_group_name_H-M   'P 1'
#
loop_
_entity.id
_entity.type
_entity.pdbx_description
1 polymer ?
#
loop_
_entity_poly.entity_id
_entity_poly.type
_entity_poly.pdbx_seq_one_letter_code
_entity_poly.pdbx_strand_id
1 'polypeptide(L)'
;MTHHTMEEDLNILEVNTEPCNNNAITSAKIAPPQGKNLSPNVTKKCLFLVTKLRFQMLGNFTTNLREVIFGTKLAVLFPAVPLAVVADFYKLGRPWIFALSLLGLTPLAERVSFLTEQIAYYTGPTVGGLLNATCGNATEMIISLLALHQNKVNVVKFSLLGSIFSNLLLVLGSSLLCGGLANLRKEQRYDRKQADVNSLLLLLGLLCHLLPLLLRYALAGEYPSIATSNLQLSRASSIVMLLAYAGYIFFQLKTHRQLFDAQEEDENEDEEKAVIGFWSAFSWLVGMTLIISLLSEYVVATIEAASDSWGISVSFISIILLPIVGNAAEHAGSIIFAFKNKLDISLGVAMGSATQISMFVVPFSVVVAWIMGIEMDLDFNLLETGCLAFTIIVTAFTLQDGTSHYLKGVVLFLCYIIIAACFFVHKTSTPLINQA
;
A
#
# COMPACT_ATOMS: atom_id res chain seq x y z
N MET A 1 2.22 -20.27 63.84
CA MET A 1 2.09 -19.23 62.79
C MET A 1 1.10 -19.76 61.77
N THR A 2 -0.16 -19.37 61.92
CA THR A 2 -1.28 -19.81 61.09
C THR A 2 -1.32 -18.97 59.81
N HIS A 3 -1.10 -19.61 58.66
CA HIS A 3 -1.19 -18.99 57.34
C HIS A 3 -2.67 -18.85 56.93
N HIS A 4 -3.09 -17.60 56.69
CA HIS A 4 -4.32 -17.21 56.02
C HIS A 4 -4.04 -17.03 54.51
N THR A 5 -4.88 -17.60 53.67
CA THR A 5 -5.17 -17.19 52.27
C THR A 5 -6.52 -17.84 51.91
N MET A 6 -7.65 -17.17 52.17
CA MET A 6 -8.45 -16.42 51.18
C MET A 6 -8.98 -17.31 50.04
N GLU A 7 -10.14 -17.92 50.30
CA GLU A 7 -11.15 -18.30 49.29
C GLU A 7 -11.96 -17.04 48.95
N GLU A 8 -11.95 -16.63 47.68
CA GLU A 8 -12.92 -15.67 47.13
C GLU A 8 -13.68 -16.34 45.99
N ASP A 9 -14.91 -16.72 46.32
CA ASP A 9 -15.97 -17.14 45.41
C ASP A 9 -16.39 -15.96 44.51
N LEU A 10 -16.31 -16.12 43.18
CA LEU A 10 -17.06 -15.26 42.25
C LEU A 10 -17.78 -16.09 41.20
N ASN A 11 -19.08 -16.22 41.43
CA ASN A 11 -20.13 -16.87 40.64
C ASN A 11 -19.96 -16.78 39.12
N ILE A 12 -19.80 -17.95 38.51
CA ILE A 12 -20.01 -18.19 37.08
C ILE A 12 -21.52 -18.23 36.83
N LEU A 13 -22.02 -17.31 36.02
CA LEU A 13 -23.38 -17.30 35.48
C LEU A 13 -23.57 -18.51 34.56
N GLU A 14 -24.12 -19.60 35.09
CA GLU A 14 -24.65 -20.72 34.29
C GLU A 14 -25.85 -20.25 33.47
N VAL A 15 -25.66 -20.20 32.15
CA VAL A 15 -26.75 -20.10 31.18
C VAL A 15 -27.38 -21.47 31.07
N ASN A 16 -28.48 -21.68 31.81
CA ASN A 16 -29.35 -22.84 31.69
C ASN A 16 -29.93 -22.93 30.26
N THR A 17 -29.38 -23.82 29.44
CA THR A 17 -30.05 -24.34 28.25
C THR A 17 -30.73 -25.66 28.60
N GLU A 18 -31.95 -25.60 29.15
CA GLU A 18 -32.83 -26.77 29.23
C GLU A 18 -33.50 -27.06 27.88
N PRO A 19 -33.69 -28.34 27.51
CA PRO A 19 -34.01 -28.75 26.16
C PRO A 19 -35.53 -28.72 25.89
N CYS A 20 -35.93 -28.13 24.77
CA CYS A 20 -37.31 -28.19 24.28
C CYS A 20 -37.64 -29.62 23.80
N ASN A 21 -38.33 -30.37 24.67
CA ASN A 21 -38.92 -31.65 24.35
C ASN A 21 -40.21 -31.44 23.54
N ASN A 22 -40.22 -31.95 22.31
CA ASN A 22 -41.40 -32.08 21.46
C ASN A 22 -42.36 -33.10 22.09
N ASN A 23 -43.56 -32.68 22.51
CA ASN A 23 -44.82 -33.43 22.39
C ASN A 23 -45.90 -32.83 23.33
N ALA A 24 -46.86 -32.10 22.77
CA ALA A 24 -48.27 -32.14 23.18
C ALA A 24 -49.08 -31.17 22.31
N ILE A 25 -49.46 -31.64 21.12
CA ILE A 25 -50.55 -31.08 20.33
C ILE A 25 -51.85 -31.46 21.06
N THR A 26 -52.44 -30.55 21.83
CA THR A 26 -53.85 -30.68 22.22
C THR A 26 -54.57 -29.33 22.07
N SER A 27 -55.57 -29.38 21.21
CA SER A 27 -56.54 -28.36 20.84
C SER A 27 -57.10 -27.59 22.04
N ALA A 28 -56.81 -26.29 22.12
CA ALA A 28 -57.57 -25.35 22.94
C ALA A 28 -58.15 -24.24 22.05
N LYS A 29 -59.47 -24.10 22.13
CA LYS A 29 -60.37 -23.27 21.32
C LYS A 29 -59.91 -21.83 21.12
N ILE A 30 -60.03 -21.37 19.87
CA ILE A 30 -59.84 -20.00 19.40
C ILE A 30 -60.93 -19.10 20.02
N ALA A 31 -60.53 -18.17 20.89
CA ALA A 31 -61.33 -17.01 21.28
C ALA A 31 -60.86 -15.78 20.46
N PRO A 32 -61.78 -14.88 20.07
CA PRO A 32 -61.54 -13.85 19.05
C PRO A 32 -60.58 -12.74 19.54
N PRO A 33 -59.93 -12.01 18.62
CA PRO A 33 -58.79 -11.16 18.95
C PRO A 33 -59.26 -9.93 19.71
N GLN A 34 -58.98 -9.88 21.02
CA GLN A 34 -58.94 -8.61 21.71
C GLN A 34 -57.70 -7.87 21.22
N GLY A 35 -57.93 -6.74 20.53
CA GLY A 35 -56.90 -5.79 20.16
C GLY A 35 -56.15 -5.33 21.42
N LYS A 36 -55.06 -6.03 21.75
CA LYS A 36 -54.11 -5.58 22.75
C LYS A 36 -53.39 -4.38 22.17
N ASN A 37 -53.93 -3.19 22.45
CA ASN A 37 -53.16 -1.96 22.43
C ASN A 37 -51.85 -2.26 23.16
N LEU A 38 -50.72 -2.23 22.45
CA LEU A 38 -49.41 -2.38 23.07
C LEU A 38 -49.35 -1.35 24.21
N SER A 39 -49.17 -1.84 25.44
CA SER A 39 -49.03 -0.97 26.60
C SER A 39 -47.91 0.04 26.33
N PRO A 40 -48.11 1.35 26.57
CA PRO A 40 -47.15 2.40 26.24
C PRO A 40 -45.75 2.16 26.84
N ASN A 41 -45.63 1.33 27.89
CA ASN A 41 -44.36 0.94 28.49
C ASN A 41 -43.50 0.00 27.61
N VAL A 42 -44.11 -0.87 26.81
CA VAL A 42 -43.37 -1.77 25.88
C VAL A 42 -42.80 -0.96 24.72
N THR A 43 -43.59 -0.04 24.17
CA THR A 43 -43.16 0.88 23.11
C THR A 43 -42.03 1.78 23.59
N LYS A 44 -42.10 2.33 24.81
CA LYS A 44 -41.01 3.12 25.40
C LYS A 44 -39.74 2.31 25.63
N LYS A 45 -39.83 1.07 26.14
CA LYS A 45 -38.64 0.19 26.32
C LYS A 45 -37.99 -0.16 24.98
N CYS A 46 -38.80 -0.46 23.96
CA CYS A 46 -38.30 -0.78 22.63
C CYS A 46 -37.64 0.46 21.98
N LEU A 47 -38.28 1.62 22.08
CA LEU A 47 -37.72 2.90 21.64
C LEU A 47 -36.41 3.24 22.39
N PHE A 48 -36.36 3.02 23.71
CA PHE A 48 -35.16 3.25 24.51
C PHE A 48 -34.03 2.30 24.13
N LEU A 49 -34.31 1.01 23.87
CA LEU A 49 -33.32 0.05 23.40
C LEU A 49 -32.78 0.44 22.02
N VAL A 50 -33.66 0.81 21.08
CA VAL A 50 -33.28 1.30 19.74
C VAL A 50 -32.46 2.59 19.84
N THR A 51 -32.82 3.49 20.75
CA THR A 51 -32.10 4.75 20.99
C THR A 51 -30.72 4.46 21.58
N LYS A 52 -30.61 3.56 22.57
CA LYS A 52 -29.33 3.13 23.16
C LYS A 52 -28.43 2.43 22.14
N LEU A 53 -28.99 1.54 21.29
CA LEU A 53 -28.27 0.93 20.17
C LEU A 53 -27.79 2.00 19.18
N ARG A 54 -28.64 2.96 18.81
CA ARG A 54 -28.26 4.08 17.92
C ARG A 54 -27.14 4.94 18.52
N PHE A 55 -27.21 5.27 19.81
CA PHE A 55 -26.16 6.01 20.51
C PHE A 55 -24.85 5.21 20.59
N GLN A 56 -24.91 3.89 20.81
CA GLN A 56 -23.71 3.05 20.83
C GLN A 56 -23.09 2.91 19.44
N MET A 57 -23.89 2.69 18.41
CA MET A 57 -23.44 2.65 17.02
C MET A 57 -22.86 4.00 16.58
N LEU A 58 -23.50 5.11 16.95
CA LEU A 58 -23.01 6.45 16.64
C LEU A 58 -21.72 6.76 17.41
N GLY A 59 -21.63 6.38 18.69
CA GLY A 59 -20.42 6.49 19.49
C GLY A 59 -19.24 5.76 18.86
N ASN A 60 -19.42 4.47 18.53
CA ASN A 60 -18.42 3.67 17.85
C ASN A 60 -18.05 4.25 16.47
N PHE A 61 -19.02 4.76 15.72
CA PHE A 61 -18.74 5.40 14.43
C PHE A 61 -17.90 6.68 14.62
N THR A 62 -18.19 7.51 15.61
CA THR A 62 -17.43 8.74 15.87
C THR A 62 -16.02 8.49 16.37
N THR A 63 -15.80 7.44 17.20
CA THR A 63 -14.44 7.04 17.61
C THR A 63 -13.65 6.53 16.42
N ASN A 64 -14.26 5.65 15.61
CA ASN A 64 -13.62 5.13 14.39
C ASN A 64 -13.32 6.25 13.38
N LEU A 65 -14.24 7.20 13.20
CA LEU A 65 -14.02 8.36 12.33
C LEU A 65 -12.82 9.19 12.80
N ARG A 66 -12.71 9.41 14.11
CA ARG A 66 -11.59 10.15 14.72
C ARG A 66 -10.27 9.43 14.49
N GLU A 67 -10.22 8.12 14.71
CA GLU A 67 -9.00 7.34 14.53
C GLU A 67 -8.60 7.21 13.06
N VAL A 68 -9.57 6.97 12.17
CA VAL A 68 -9.31 6.77 10.74
C VAL A 68 -8.96 8.08 10.05
N ILE A 69 -9.71 9.17 10.27
CA ILE A 69 -9.48 10.43 9.55
C ILE A 69 -8.50 11.33 10.29
N PHE A 70 -8.65 11.48 11.61
CA PHE A 70 -7.84 12.42 12.40
C PHE A 70 -6.66 11.78 13.13
N GLY A 71 -6.46 10.46 13.00
CA GLY A 71 -5.32 9.75 13.60
C GLY A 71 -3.98 9.98 12.89
N THR A 72 -3.99 10.62 11.72
CA THR A 72 -2.78 10.91 10.93
C THR A 72 -2.43 12.40 10.91
N LYS A 73 -1.12 12.70 10.89
CA LYS A 73 -0.64 14.07 10.65
C LYS A 73 -0.96 14.56 9.22
N LEU A 74 -1.19 13.63 8.29
CA LEU A 74 -1.59 13.95 6.91
C LEU A 74 -3.08 14.33 6.81
N ALA A 75 -3.84 14.32 7.92
CA ALA A 75 -5.25 14.65 7.92
C ALA A 75 -5.54 16.06 7.37
N VAL A 76 -4.55 16.96 7.48
CA VAL A 76 -4.58 18.32 6.91
C VAL A 76 -4.82 18.31 5.39
N LEU A 77 -4.51 17.21 4.70
CA LEU A 77 -4.69 17.05 3.26
C LEU A 77 -6.07 16.49 2.86
N PHE A 78 -6.85 15.91 3.79
CA PHE A 78 -8.19 15.41 3.47
C PHE A 78 -9.13 16.42 2.79
N PRO A 79 -9.12 17.73 3.14
CA PRO A 79 -9.90 18.73 2.42
C PRO A 79 -9.62 18.78 0.91
N ALA A 80 -8.45 18.33 0.44
CA ALA A 80 -8.14 18.25 -0.98
C ALA A 80 -9.04 17.25 -1.74
N VAL A 81 -9.57 16.22 -1.06
CA VAL A 81 -10.48 15.21 -1.65
C VAL A 81 -11.77 15.84 -2.17
N PRO A 82 -12.63 16.48 -1.33
CA PRO A 82 -13.82 17.15 -1.85
C PRO A 82 -13.47 18.34 -2.75
N LEU A 83 -12.34 19.02 -2.53
CA LEU A 83 -11.91 20.11 -3.42
C LEU A 83 -11.60 19.61 -4.84
N ALA A 84 -11.01 18.43 -5.00
CA ALA A 84 -10.78 17.83 -6.32
C ALA A 84 -12.11 17.54 -7.05
N VAL A 85 -13.09 16.97 -6.34
CA VAL A 85 -14.44 16.70 -6.88
C VAL A 85 -15.15 18.00 -7.27
N VAL A 86 -15.09 19.02 -6.40
CA VAL A 86 -15.64 20.34 -6.69
C VAL A 86 -14.94 20.98 -7.89
N ALA A 87 -13.61 20.86 -7.98
CA ALA A 87 -12.84 21.39 -9.11
C ALA A 87 -13.20 20.72 -10.43
N ASP A 88 -13.47 19.42 -10.44
CA ASP A 88 -13.96 18.70 -11.61
C ASP A 88 -15.39 19.14 -11.98
N PHE A 89 -16.30 19.20 -11.00
CA PHE A 89 -17.68 19.59 -11.20
C PHE A 89 -17.82 21.02 -11.79
N TYR A 90 -17.01 21.96 -11.31
CA TYR A 90 -16.98 23.35 -11.80
C TYR A 90 -15.97 23.58 -12.94
N LYS A 91 -15.26 22.54 -13.39
CA LYS A 91 -14.23 22.62 -14.45
C LYS A 91 -13.18 23.71 -14.21
N LEU A 92 -12.66 23.81 -12.97
CA LEU A 92 -11.70 24.85 -12.53
C LEU A 92 -10.29 24.75 -13.16
N GLY A 93 -10.11 23.93 -14.18
CA GLY A 93 -8.85 23.72 -14.89
C GLY A 93 -8.21 22.36 -14.56
N ARG A 94 -7.82 21.62 -15.62
CA ARG A 94 -7.25 20.27 -15.50
C ARG A 94 -5.98 20.19 -14.63
N PRO A 95 -5.04 21.15 -14.66
CA PRO A 95 -3.86 21.11 -13.77
C PRO A 95 -4.21 21.26 -12.28
N TRP A 96 -5.27 22.01 -11.96
CA TRP A 96 -5.74 22.16 -10.57
C TRP A 96 -6.45 20.90 -10.08
N ILE A 97 -7.27 20.28 -10.94
CA ILE A 97 -7.87 18.96 -10.65
C ILE A 97 -6.76 17.94 -10.38
N PHE A 98 -5.70 17.92 -11.19
CA PHE A 98 -4.54 17.06 -10.98
C PHE A 98 -3.86 17.30 -9.61
N ALA A 99 -3.50 18.56 -9.30
CA ALA A 99 -2.85 18.89 -8.03
C ALA A 99 -3.70 18.53 -6.80
N LEU A 100 -4.99 18.87 -6.82
CA LEU A 100 -5.90 18.57 -5.72
C LEU A 100 -6.11 17.07 -5.56
N SER A 101 -6.16 16.33 -6.68
CA SER A 101 -6.28 14.86 -6.65
C SER A 101 -5.03 14.21 -6.08
N LEU A 102 -3.82 14.66 -6.46
CA LEU A 102 -2.57 14.17 -5.86
C LEU A 102 -2.51 14.45 -4.35
N LEU A 103 -2.84 15.67 -3.93
CA LEU A 103 -2.86 16.03 -2.51
C LEU A 103 -3.90 15.22 -1.73
N GLY A 104 -5.07 14.96 -2.33
CA GLY A 104 -6.12 14.14 -1.74
C GLY A 104 -5.75 12.66 -1.65
N LEU A 105 -4.98 12.14 -2.61
CA LEU A 105 -4.50 10.76 -2.60
C LEU A 105 -3.50 10.48 -1.48
N THR A 106 -2.66 11.46 -1.11
CA THR A 106 -1.62 11.27 -0.09
C THR A 106 -2.15 10.72 1.25
N PRO A 107 -3.14 11.36 1.93
CA PRO A 107 -3.70 10.80 3.15
C PRO A 107 -4.53 9.53 2.90
N LEU A 108 -5.16 9.38 1.74
CA LEU A 108 -5.95 8.19 1.43
C LEU A 108 -5.07 6.94 1.31
N ALA A 109 -3.95 7.03 0.58
CA ALA A 109 -2.98 5.95 0.44
C ALA A 109 -2.45 5.51 1.80
N GLU A 110 -2.04 6.48 2.62
CA GLU A 110 -1.57 6.24 3.99
C GLU A 110 -2.62 5.56 4.88
N ARG A 111 -3.88 5.99 4.80
CA ARG A 111 -4.96 5.37 5.58
C ARG A 111 -5.39 4.01 5.06
N VAL A 112 -5.35 3.76 3.75
CA VAL A 112 -5.65 2.43 3.19
C VAL A 112 -4.61 1.41 3.63
N SER A 113 -3.32 1.78 3.65
CA SER A 113 -2.27 0.92 4.20
C SER A 113 -2.46 0.66 5.70
N PHE A 114 -2.76 1.69 6.50
CA PHE A 114 -3.13 1.51 7.91
C PHE A 114 -4.32 0.55 8.09
N LEU A 115 -5.40 0.73 7.33
CA LEU A 115 -6.59 -0.13 7.41
C LEU A 115 -6.28 -1.58 7.00
N THR A 116 -5.35 -1.76 6.06
CA THR A 116 -4.83 -3.06 5.64
C THR A 116 -4.14 -3.76 6.81
N GLU A 117 -3.26 -3.07 7.53
CA GLU A 117 -2.64 -3.59 8.76
C GLU A 117 -3.69 -3.94 9.83
N GLN A 118 -4.69 -3.07 10.05
CA GLN A 118 -5.77 -3.32 11.02
C GLN A 118 -6.55 -4.61 10.72
N ILE A 119 -6.78 -4.92 9.45
CA ILE A 119 -7.44 -6.17 9.03
C ILE A 119 -6.49 -7.35 9.19
N ALA A 120 -5.19 -7.18 8.90
CA ALA A 120 -4.19 -8.23 8.96
C ALA A 120 -4.10 -8.89 10.35
N TYR A 121 -4.28 -8.12 11.43
CA TYR A 121 -4.34 -8.64 12.82
C TYR A 121 -5.43 -9.71 13.03
N TYR A 122 -6.52 -9.68 12.25
CA TYR A 122 -7.62 -10.65 12.39
C TYR A 122 -7.53 -11.83 11.42
N THR A 123 -6.76 -11.71 10.33
CA THR A 123 -6.74 -12.70 9.25
C THR A 123 -5.59 -13.72 9.34
N GLY A 124 -4.65 -13.50 10.26
CA GLY A 124 -3.47 -14.34 10.45
C GLY A 124 -2.38 -14.09 9.40
N PRO A 125 -1.19 -14.72 9.54
CA PRO A 125 0.01 -14.32 8.81
C PRO A 125 -0.11 -14.46 7.28
N THR A 126 -0.69 -15.57 6.80
CA THR A 126 -0.78 -15.85 5.36
C THR A 126 -1.70 -14.87 4.63
N VAL A 127 -2.94 -14.73 5.14
CA VAL A 127 -3.94 -13.83 4.53
C VAL A 127 -3.54 -12.37 4.76
N GLY A 128 -2.99 -12.05 5.92
CA GLY A 128 -2.45 -10.71 6.22
C GLY A 128 -1.33 -10.30 5.27
N GLY A 129 -0.40 -11.21 4.95
CA GLY A 129 0.67 -10.94 3.98
C GLY A 129 0.15 -10.71 2.55
N LEU A 130 -0.85 -11.48 2.11
CA LEU A 130 -1.51 -11.29 0.82
C LEU A 130 -2.31 -9.98 0.78
N LEU A 131 -2.99 -9.63 1.88
CA LEU A 131 -3.73 -8.38 2.01
C LEU A 131 -2.76 -7.19 1.96
N ASN A 132 -1.63 -7.25 2.66
CA ASN A 132 -0.60 -6.21 2.60
C ASN A 132 -0.03 -6.05 1.18
N ALA A 133 0.28 -7.15 0.51
CA ALA A 133 0.80 -7.12 -0.86
C ALA A 133 -0.15 -6.44 -1.86
N THR A 134 -1.46 -6.65 -1.67
CA THR A 134 -2.49 -6.15 -2.59
C THR A 134 -3.07 -4.81 -2.17
N CYS A 135 -3.64 -4.72 -0.98
CA CYS A 135 -4.28 -3.52 -0.46
C CYS A 135 -3.29 -2.44 -0.02
N GLY A 136 -2.09 -2.82 0.44
CA GLY A 136 -1.03 -1.85 0.76
C GLY A 136 -0.57 -1.07 -0.47
N ASN A 137 -0.41 -1.76 -1.61
CA ASN A 137 -0.07 -1.16 -2.90
C ASN A 137 -1.30 -0.79 -3.75
N ALA A 138 -2.47 -0.62 -3.13
CA ALA A 138 -3.73 -0.42 -3.86
C ALA A 138 -3.70 0.86 -4.72
N THR A 139 -3.07 1.92 -4.23
CA THR A 139 -2.98 3.20 -4.95
C THR A 139 -2.23 3.04 -6.27
N GLU A 140 -1.06 2.41 -6.23
CA GLU A 140 -0.22 2.11 -7.39
C GLU A 140 -0.95 1.21 -8.37
N MET A 141 -1.60 0.15 -7.87
CA MET A 141 -2.36 -0.79 -8.69
C MET A 141 -3.53 -0.11 -9.39
N ILE A 142 -4.32 0.69 -8.68
CA ILE A 142 -5.50 1.37 -9.25
C ILE A 142 -5.09 2.40 -10.29
N ILE A 143 -4.09 3.23 -10.00
CA ILE A 143 -3.54 4.19 -10.98
C ILE A 143 -3.03 3.45 -12.22
N SER A 144 -2.32 2.33 -12.04
CA SER A 144 -1.80 1.51 -13.13
C SER A 144 -2.92 0.94 -14.01
N LEU A 145 -3.97 0.37 -13.40
CA LEU A 145 -5.11 -0.21 -14.12
C LEU A 145 -5.90 0.85 -14.90
N LEU A 146 -6.12 2.02 -14.30
CA LEU A 146 -6.81 3.13 -14.97
C LEU A 146 -5.96 3.72 -16.11
N ALA A 147 -4.65 3.84 -15.90
CA ALA A 147 -3.72 4.26 -16.95
C ALA A 147 -3.66 3.24 -18.11
N LEU A 148 -3.65 1.93 -17.81
CA LEU A 148 -3.78 0.90 -18.84
C LEU A 148 -5.10 1.03 -19.60
N HIS A 149 -6.23 1.23 -18.91
CA HIS A 149 -7.52 1.41 -19.56
C HIS A 149 -7.54 2.60 -20.53
N GLN A 150 -6.77 3.65 -20.24
CA GLN A 150 -6.59 4.82 -21.12
C GLN A 150 -5.42 4.68 -22.12
N ASN A 151 -4.85 3.47 -22.30
CA ASN A 151 -3.66 3.19 -23.14
C ASN A 151 -2.41 4.01 -22.78
N LYS A 152 -2.30 4.47 -21.53
CA LYS A 152 -1.15 5.26 -21.03
C LYS A 152 -0.06 4.36 -20.44
N VAL A 153 0.44 3.43 -21.25
CA VAL A 153 1.45 2.43 -20.83
C VAL A 153 2.71 3.09 -20.23
N ASN A 154 3.14 4.23 -20.78
CA ASN A 154 4.31 4.94 -20.23
C ASN A 154 4.06 5.49 -18.82
N VAL A 155 2.84 5.96 -18.51
CA VAL A 155 2.49 6.40 -17.15
C VAL A 155 2.55 5.22 -16.18
N VAL A 156 2.09 4.05 -16.59
CA VAL A 156 2.17 2.81 -15.79
C VAL A 156 3.62 2.44 -15.51
N LYS A 157 4.45 2.35 -16.57
CA LYS A 157 5.88 2.02 -16.43
C LYS A 157 6.60 3.00 -15.50
N PHE A 158 6.48 4.30 -15.78
CA PHE A 158 7.17 5.30 -14.99
C PHE A 158 6.69 5.38 -13.55
N SER A 159 5.38 5.27 -13.29
CA SER A 159 4.87 5.28 -11.91
C SER A 159 5.31 4.07 -11.09
N LEU A 160 5.28 2.87 -11.66
CA LEU A 160 5.73 1.67 -10.95
C LEU A 160 7.25 1.67 -10.73
N LEU A 161 8.03 2.08 -11.72
CA LEU A 161 9.48 2.19 -11.57
C LEU A 161 9.85 3.25 -10.52
N GLY A 162 9.20 4.41 -10.60
CA GLY A 162 9.40 5.49 -9.65
C GLY A 162 9.00 5.10 -8.23
N SER A 163 8.03 4.19 -8.08
CA SER A 163 7.65 3.62 -6.78
C SER A 163 8.78 2.78 -6.17
N ILE A 164 9.50 2.01 -6.99
CA ILE A 164 10.73 1.31 -6.55
C ILE A 164 11.81 2.33 -6.12
N PHE A 165 12.01 3.39 -6.89
CA PHE A 165 12.99 4.44 -6.54
C PHE A 165 12.62 5.16 -5.25
N SER A 166 11.34 5.48 -5.08
CA SER A 166 10.81 6.09 -3.87
C SER A 166 11.10 5.21 -2.67
N ASN A 167 10.76 3.92 -2.72
CA ASN A 167 10.94 3.04 -1.57
C ASN A 167 12.42 2.81 -1.21
N LEU A 168 13.28 2.59 -2.20
CA LEU A 168 14.69 2.25 -1.94
C LEU A 168 15.57 3.47 -1.66
N LEU A 169 15.28 4.64 -2.25
CA LEU A 169 16.13 5.81 -2.12
C LEU A 169 15.51 6.89 -1.23
N LEU A 170 14.23 7.20 -1.42
CA LEU A 170 13.57 8.25 -0.66
C LEU A 170 13.13 7.75 0.72
N VAL A 171 12.32 6.70 0.78
CA VAL A 171 11.79 6.14 2.03
C VAL A 171 12.92 5.58 2.89
N LEU A 172 13.71 4.65 2.35
CA LEU A 172 14.85 4.10 3.09
C LEU A 172 15.92 5.17 3.37
N GLY A 173 16.25 6.04 2.41
CA GLY A 173 17.25 7.08 2.63
C GLY A 173 16.85 8.05 3.73
N SER A 174 15.59 8.51 3.72
CA SER A 174 15.05 9.38 4.77
C SER A 174 14.91 8.66 6.11
N SER A 175 14.58 7.36 6.13
CA SER A 175 14.49 6.58 7.37
C SER A 175 15.86 6.41 8.02
N LEU A 176 16.90 6.01 7.27
CA LEU A 176 18.27 5.88 7.79
C LEU A 176 18.85 7.23 8.20
N LEU A 177 18.53 8.30 7.47
CA LEU A 177 18.94 9.67 7.82
C LEU A 177 18.32 10.09 9.15
N CYS A 178 16.99 10.03 9.25
CA CYS A 178 16.26 10.47 10.42
C CYS A 178 16.53 9.58 11.65
N GLY A 179 16.53 8.26 11.47
CA GLY A 179 16.86 7.30 12.52
C GLY A 179 18.29 7.48 13.02
N GLY A 180 19.25 7.70 12.12
CA GLY A 180 20.64 7.99 12.46
C GLY A 180 20.81 9.32 13.18
N LEU A 181 20.05 10.35 12.80
CA LEU A 181 20.05 11.65 13.49
C LEU A 181 19.35 11.63 14.86
N ALA A 182 18.36 10.76 15.04
CA ALA A 182 17.72 10.57 16.33
C ALA A 182 18.60 9.78 17.32
N ASN A 183 19.42 8.87 16.78
CA ASN A 183 20.18 7.90 17.56
C ASN A 183 21.71 8.09 17.46
N LEU A 184 22.24 9.33 17.34
CA LEU A 184 23.68 9.62 17.16
C LEU A 184 24.62 8.93 18.17
N ARG A 185 24.13 8.64 19.38
CA ARG A 185 24.91 8.08 20.48
C ARG A 185 24.93 6.55 20.48
N LYS A 186 24.20 5.90 19.57
CA LYS A 186 24.07 4.45 19.47
C LYS A 186 24.55 4.01 18.09
N GLU A 187 25.30 2.91 18.05
CA GLU A 187 25.50 2.19 16.80
C GLU A 187 24.19 1.48 16.46
N GLN A 188 23.56 1.83 15.33
CA GLN A 188 22.32 1.18 14.93
C GLN A 188 22.65 -0.07 14.10
N ARG A 189 22.12 -1.22 14.50
CA ARG A 189 22.29 -2.51 13.83
C ARG A 189 20.93 -3.07 13.39
N TYR A 190 20.95 -3.97 12.42
CA TYR A 190 19.81 -4.72 11.93
C TYR A 190 20.26 -6.10 11.40
N ASP A 191 19.36 -7.07 11.36
CA ASP A 191 19.61 -8.35 10.68
C ASP A 191 19.55 -8.16 9.16
N ARG A 192 20.66 -8.49 8.52
CA ARG A 192 20.83 -8.34 7.08
C ARG A 192 20.06 -9.36 6.28
N LYS A 193 19.71 -10.52 6.85
CA LYS A 193 19.21 -11.64 6.05
C LYS A 193 17.92 -11.27 5.29
N GLN A 194 17.03 -10.50 5.91
CA GLN A 194 15.83 -9.98 5.24
C GLN A 194 16.18 -9.01 4.10
N ALA A 195 17.14 -8.13 4.32
CA ALA A 195 17.63 -7.19 3.31
C ALA A 195 18.30 -7.90 2.13
N ASP A 196 19.07 -8.95 2.42
CA ASP A 196 19.76 -9.77 1.42
C ASP A 196 18.75 -10.51 0.53
N VAL A 197 17.72 -11.14 1.11
CA VAL A 197 16.65 -11.82 0.35
C VAL A 197 15.91 -10.85 -0.57
N ASN A 198 15.52 -9.68 -0.05
CA ASN A 198 14.87 -8.64 -0.87
C ASN A 198 15.79 -8.12 -1.98
N SER A 199 17.08 -7.90 -1.69
CA SER A 199 18.06 -7.47 -2.69
C SER A 199 18.23 -8.48 -3.83
N LEU A 200 18.21 -9.78 -3.52
CA LEU A 200 18.28 -10.85 -4.53
C LEU A 200 17.03 -10.86 -5.43
N LEU A 201 15.84 -10.67 -4.86
CA LEU A 201 14.59 -10.59 -5.63
C LEU A 201 14.57 -9.33 -6.50
N LEU A 202 15.03 -8.19 -5.99
CA LEU A 202 15.17 -6.96 -6.77
C LEU A 202 16.14 -7.13 -7.93
N LEU A 203 17.28 -7.81 -7.73
CA LEU A 203 18.23 -8.14 -8.80
C LEU A 203 17.62 -9.09 -9.85
N LEU A 204 16.77 -10.04 -9.44
CA LEU A 204 16.01 -10.86 -10.38
C LEU A 204 15.02 -10.02 -11.20
N GLY A 205 14.30 -9.10 -10.55
CA GLY A 205 13.43 -8.15 -11.25
C GLY A 205 14.20 -7.28 -12.24
N LEU A 206 15.37 -6.76 -11.83
CA LEU A 206 16.26 -6.01 -12.71
C LEU A 206 16.68 -6.82 -13.93
N LEU A 207 17.01 -8.10 -13.79
CA LEU A 207 17.35 -8.96 -14.92
C LEU A 207 16.18 -9.05 -15.92
N CYS A 208 14.95 -9.18 -15.43
CA CYS A 208 13.73 -9.23 -16.25
C CYS A 208 13.46 -7.91 -17.01
N HIS A 209 13.89 -6.77 -16.50
CA HIS A 209 13.86 -5.48 -17.21
C HIS A 209 15.04 -5.29 -18.18
N LEU A 210 16.22 -5.74 -17.76
CA LEU A 210 17.47 -5.56 -18.50
C LEU A 210 17.49 -6.39 -19.77
N LEU A 211 16.94 -7.61 -19.77
CA LEU A 211 16.98 -8.49 -20.95
C LEU A 211 16.17 -7.95 -22.15
N PRO A 212 14.91 -7.49 -22.02
CA PRO A 212 14.20 -6.80 -23.11
C PRO A 212 14.95 -5.59 -23.67
N LEU A 213 15.57 -4.79 -22.78
CA LEU A 213 16.41 -3.66 -23.19
C LEU A 213 17.62 -4.12 -24.01
N LEU A 214 18.38 -5.11 -23.52
CA LEU A 214 19.55 -5.64 -24.22
C LEU A 214 19.18 -6.31 -25.54
N LEU A 215 18.05 -7.01 -25.59
CA LEU A 215 17.54 -7.64 -26.81
C LEU A 215 17.26 -6.59 -27.90
N ARG A 216 16.66 -5.45 -27.53
CA ARG A 216 16.45 -4.32 -28.44
C ARG A 216 17.75 -3.84 -29.09
N TYR A 217 18.83 -3.74 -28.32
CA TYR A 217 20.15 -3.33 -28.84
C TYR A 217 20.87 -4.43 -29.62
N ALA A 218 20.73 -5.69 -29.21
CA ALA A 218 21.35 -6.82 -29.88
C ALA A 218 20.76 -7.06 -31.29
N LEU A 219 19.48 -6.78 -31.47
CA LEU A 219 18.74 -7.04 -32.70
C LEU A 219 18.57 -5.81 -33.59
N ALA A 220 19.31 -4.71 -33.38
CA ALA A 220 19.09 -3.36 -33.94
C ALA A 220 19.05 -3.21 -35.49
N GLY A 221 18.87 -4.28 -36.27
CA GLY A 221 18.56 -4.29 -37.71
C GLY A 221 17.21 -4.92 -38.11
N GLU A 222 16.41 -5.51 -37.21
CA GLU A 222 15.21 -6.30 -37.57
C GLU A 222 13.89 -5.81 -36.93
N TYR A 223 13.55 -4.53 -37.05
CA TYR A 223 12.47 -3.87 -36.28
C TYR A 223 11.16 -4.65 -35.98
N PRO A 224 10.42 -5.24 -36.94
CA PRO A 224 9.16 -5.92 -36.62
C PRO A 224 9.34 -7.23 -35.83
N SER A 225 10.47 -7.94 -35.98
CA SER A 225 10.75 -9.15 -35.19
C SER A 225 11.13 -8.79 -33.75
N ILE A 226 11.77 -7.63 -33.55
CA ILE A 226 12.20 -7.14 -32.23
C ILE A 226 11.01 -6.88 -31.31
N ALA A 227 10.01 -6.12 -31.76
CA ALA A 227 8.87 -5.74 -30.92
C ALA A 227 8.11 -6.99 -30.42
N THR A 228 7.86 -7.94 -31.33
CA THR A 228 7.20 -9.21 -31.01
C THR A 228 8.02 -10.03 -30.01
N SER A 229 9.33 -10.13 -30.22
CA SER A 229 10.25 -10.88 -29.34
C SER A 229 10.36 -10.24 -27.96
N ASN A 230 10.46 -8.91 -27.88
CA ASN A 230 10.49 -8.15 -26.62
C ASN A 230 9.20 -8.36 -25.82
N LEU A 231 8.04 -8.32 -26.49
CA LEU A 231 6.75 -8.53 -25.83
C LEU A 231 6.61 -9.97 -25.31
N GLN A 232 7.02 -10.97 -26.10
CA GLN A 232 7.02 -12.38 -25.67
C GLN A 232 7.96 -12.61 -24.49
N LEU A 233 9.17 -12.08 -24.55
CA LEU A 233 10.14 -12.15 -23.46
C LEU A 233 9.62 -11.48 -22.18
N SER A 234 8.95 -10.34 -22.32
CA SER A 234 8.36 -9.60 -21.20
C SER A 234 7.21 -10.36 -20.54
N ARG A 235 6.35 -11.02 -21.33
CA ARG A 235 5.28 -11.89 -20.82
C ARG A 235 5.84 -13.11 -20.08
N ALA A 236 6.84 -13.78 -20.66
CA ALA A 236 7.51 -14.92 -20.01
C ALA A 236 8.19 -14.50 -18.70
N SER A 237 8.92 -13.38 -18.72
CA SER A 237 9.57 -12.82 -17.53
C SER A 237 8.55 -12.46 -16.46
N SER A 238 7.40 -11.90 -16.84
CA SER A 238 6.34 -11.55 -15.89
C SER A 238 5.77 -12.77 -15.17
N ILE A 239 5.56 -13.89 -15.89
CA ILE A 239 5.13 -15.15 -15.26
C ILE A 239 6.19 -15.64 -14.26
N VAL A 240 7.47 -15.60 -14.64
CA VAL A 240 8.58 -16.01 -13.76
C VAL A 240 8.66 -15.13 -12.52
N MET A 241 8.50 -13.81 -12.66
CA MET A 241 8.51 -12.87 -11.53
C MET A 241 7.37 -13.14 -10.56
N LEU A 242 6.14 -13.39 -11.05
CA LEU A 242 4.99 -13.73 -10.22
C LEU A 242 5.19 -15.06 -9.48
N LEU A 243 5.77 -16.07 -10.14
CA LEU A 243 6.10 -17.35 -9.49
C LEU A 243 7.18 -17.18 -8.41
N ALA A 244 8.21 -16.38 -8.69
CA ALA A 244 9.26 -16.05 -7.72
C ALA A 244 8.67 -15.31 -6.52
N TYR A 245 7.74 -14.38 -6.74
CA TYR A 245 7.04 -13.67 -5.67
C TYR A 245 6.16 -14.60 -4.84
N ALA A 246 5.41 -15.52 -5.46
CA ALA A 246 4.65 -16.53 -4.73
C ALA A 246 5.57 -17.44 -3.89
N GLY A 247 6.72 -17.82 -4.44
CA GLY A 247 7.77 -18.54 -3.70
C GLY A 247 8.33 -17.73 -2.52
N TYR A 248 8.55 -16.43 -2.70
CA TYR A 248 8.96 -15.51 -1.64
C TYR A 248 7.91 -15.41 -0.53
N ILE A 249 6.62 -15.27 -0.86
CA ILE A 249 5.53 -15.24 0.12
C ILE A 249 5.46 -16.56 0.90
N PHE A 250 5.62 -17.70 0.23
CA PHE A 250 5.68 -19.00 0.90
C PHE A 250 6.91 -19.12 1.83
N PHE A 251 8.05 -18.58 1.39
CA PHE A 251 9.28 -18.54 2.17
C PHE A 251 9.12 -17.68 3.42
N GLN A 252 8.61 -16.46 3.26
CA GLN A 252 8.42 -15.48 4.31
C GLN A 252 7.38 -15.92 5.35
N LEU A 253 6.24 -16.46 4.92
CA LEU A 253 5.11 -16.70 5.82
C LEU A 253 5.08 -18.11 6.42
N LYS A 254 5.82 -19.07 5.83
CA LYS A 254 5.74 -20.48 6.24
C LYS A 254 7.10 -21.09 6.57
N THR A 255 8.03 -21.13 5.61
CA THR A 255 9.24 -21.95 5.80
C THR A 255 10.34 -21.24 6.60
N HIS A 256 10.43 -19.92 6.50
CA HIS A 256 11.50 -19.11 7.12
C HIS A 256 10.94 -17.88 7.83
N ARG A 257 9.79 -18.03 8.50
CA ARG A 257 9.13 -16.91 9.21
C ARG A 257 10.03 -16.21 10.22
N GLN A 258 10.86 -16.97 10.93
CA GLN A 258 11.85 -16.46 11.90
C GLN A 258 12.89 -15.48 11.30
N LEU A 259 13.02 -15.45 9.96
CA LEU A 259 13.90 -14.52 9.26
C LEU A 259 13.30 -13.11 9.13
N PHE A 260 11.98 -13.02 9.23
CA PHE A 260 11.19 -11.81 8.97
C PHE A 260 10.40 -11.35 10.19
N ASP A 261 10.21 -12.23 11.18
CA ASP A 261 9.76 -11.83 12.52
C ASP A 261 10.85 -10.88 13.06
N ALA A 262 10.53 -9.59 13.18
CA ALA A 262 11.45 -8.63 13.76
C ALA A 262 11.86 -9.14 15.14
N GLN A 263 13.16 -9.13 15.45
CA GLN A 263 13.62 -9.35 16.81
C GLN A 263 13.09 -8.18 17.65
N GLU A 264 11.91 -8.36 18.24
CA GLU A 264 11.40 -7.53 19.32
C GLU A 264 12.34 -7.77 20.51
N GLU A 265 13.51 -7.12 20.52
CA GLU A 265 14.45 -7.19 21.66
C GLU A 265 13.90 -6.44 22.89
N ASP A 266 12.70 -5.87 22.84
CA ASP A 266 12.01 -5.29 23.97
C ASP A 266 10.83 -6.18 24.41
N GLU A 267 11.08 -7.10 25.34
CA GLU A 267 10.10 -7.99 26.02
C GLU A 267 8.97 -7.24 26.77
N ASN A 268 8.83 -5.92 26.63
CA ASN A 268 7.86 -5.09 27.37
C ASN A 268 6.94 -4.24 26.49
N GLU A 269 6.96 -4.40 25.17
CA GLU A 269 5.99 -3.69 24.34
C GLU A 269 4.72 -4.53 24.15
N ASP A 270 3.59 -3.97 24.59
CA ASP A 270 2.25 -4.47 24.33
C ASP A 270 2.17 -4.89 22.86
N GLU A 271 1.95 -6.19 22.58
CA GLU A 271 1.61 -6.68 21.23
C GLU A 271 0.67 -5.65 20.60
N GLU A 272 1.09 -4.97 19.52
CA GLU A 272 0.29 -3.89 18.94
C GLU A 272 -1.08 -4.47 18.56
N LYS A 273 -2.12 -4.15 19.34
CA LYS A 273 -3.47 -4.68 19.10
C LYS A 273 -4.17 -3.83 18.06
N ALA A 274 -5.03 -4.46 17.26
CA ALA A 274 -5.92 -3.75 16.38
C ALA A 274 -6.71 -2.68 17.15
N VAL A 275 -6.61 -1.44 16.68
CA VAL A 275 -7.24 -0.25 17.25
C VAL A 275 -8.73 -0.24 16.92
N ILE A 276 -9.09 -0.74 15.74
CA ILE A 276 -10.47 -0.80 15.23
C ILE A 276 -10.89 -2.24 14.93
N GLY A 277 -12.19 -2.53 15.13
CA GLY A 277 -12.75 -3.85 14.84
C GLY A 277 -12.77 -4.21 13.35
N PHE A 278 -12.62 -5.50 13.03
CA PHE A 278 -12.53 -6.06 11.68
C PHE A 278 -13.54 -5.46 10.68
N TRP A 279 -14.84 -5.52 10.97
CA TRP A 279 -15.88 -5.04 10.05
C TRP A 279 -15.84 -3.52 9.82
N SER A 280 -15.40 -2.76 10.82
CA SER A 280 -15.18 -1.32 10.68
C SER A 280 -13.98 -1.06 9.76
N ALA A 281 -12.85 -1.72 10.02
CA ALA A 281 -11.66 -1.62 9.19
C ALA A 281 -11.95 -1.98 7.73
N PHE A 282 -12.66 -3.08 7.51
CA PHE A 282 -13.07 -3.52 6.17
C PHE A 282 -13.99 -2.50 5.47
N SER A 283 -14.98 -1.95 6.19
CA SER A 283 -15.91 -0.96 5.61
C SER A 283 -15.18 0.34 5.22
N TRP A 284 -14.28 0.81 6.09
CA TRP A 284 -13.43 1.97 5.81
C TRP A 284 -12.46 1.71 4.65
N LEU A 285 -11.88 0.51 4.58
CA LEU A 285 -10.98 0.11 3.49
C LEU A 285 -11.70 0.21 2.14
N VAL A 286 -12.89 -0.40 2.03
CA VAL A 286 -13.70 -0.34 0.80
C VAL A 286 -14.06 1.11 0.46
N GLY A 287 -14.54 1.89 1.42
CA GLY A 287 -14.90 3.28 1.22
C GLY A 287 -13.73 4.15 0.72
N MET A 288 -12.56 4.05 1.36
CA MET A 288 -11.37 4.81 0.96
C MET A 288 -10.84 4.34 -0.40
N THR A 289 -10.85 3.04 -0.68
CA THR A 289 -10.44 2.48 -1.97
C THR A 289 -11.31 3.02 -3.12
N LEU A 290 -12.63 3.16 -2.91
CA LEU A 290 -13.52 3.77 -3.90
C LEU A 290 -13.18 5.24 -4.16
N ILE A 291 -12.85 6.00 -3.11
CA ILE A 291 -12.42 7.40 -3.25
C ILE A 291 -11.07 7.49 -3.96
N ILE A 292 -10.12 6.60 -3.64
CA ILE A 292 -8.84 6.49 -4.36
C ILE A 292 -9.08 6.22 -5.83
N SER A 293 -9.99 5.31 -6.18
CA SER A 293 -10.34 5.04 -7.58
C SER A 293 -10.83 6.29 -8.31
N LEU A 294 -11.70 7.07 -7.67
CA LEU A 294 -12.20 8.33 -8.24
C LEU A 294 -11.09 9.37 -8.44
N LEU A 295 -10.25 9.61 -7.43
CA LEU A 295 -9.14 10.56 -7.58
C LEU A 295 -8.06 10.07 -8.54
N SER A 296 -7.82 8.76 -8.60
CA SER A 296 -6.88 8.15 -9.54
C SER A 296 -7.34 8.34 -10.98
N GLU A 297 -8.65 8.25 -11.25
CA GLU A 297 -9.20 8.57 -12.56
C GLU A 297 -8.92 10.03 -12.94
N TYR A 298 -9.12 10.97 -12.02
CA TYR A 298 -8.76 12.36 -12.23
C TYR A 298 -7.27 12.56 -12.50
N VAL A 299 -6.39 11.95 -11.70
CA VAL A 299 -4.92 12.02 -11.90
C VAL A 299 -4.56 11.53 -13.29
N VAL A 300 -5.00 10.32 -13.66
CA VAL A 300 -4.69 9.73 -14.97
C VAL A 300 -5.29 10.58 -16.09
N ALA A 301 -6.52 11.09 -15.95
CA ALA A 301 -7.16 11.90 -16.98
C ALA A 301 -6.55 13.30 -17.16
N THR A 302 -5.81 13.82 -16.17
CA THR A 302 -5.31 15.21 -16.17
C THR A 302 -3.80 15.34 -16.20
N ILE A 303 -3.05 14.24 -16.15
CA ILE A 303 -1.58 14.23 -16.10
C ILE A 303 -0.90 14.97 -17.26
N GLU A 304 -1.38 14.84 -18.50
CA GLU A 304 -0.80 15.56 -19.65
C GLU A 304 -1.07 17.06 -19.57
N ALA A 305 -2.28 17.45 -19.14
CA ALA A 305 -2.61 18.86 -18.98
C ALA A 305 -1.77 19.51 -17.85
N ALA A 306 -1.48 18.76 -16.78
CA ALA A 306 -0.57 19.21 -15.73
C ALA A 306 0.87 19.32 -16.25
N SER A 307 1.35 18.33 -17.01
CA SER A 307 2.65 18.36 -17.70
C SER A 307 2.82 19.63 -18.55
N ASP A 308 1.86 19.89 -19.43
CA ASP A 308 1.89 21.05 -20.32
C ASP A 308 1.84 22.38 -19.55
N SER A 309 0.97 22.46 -18.53
CA SER A 309 0.80 23.68 -17.75
C SER A 309 1.97 24.00 -16.81
N TRP A 310 2.62 22.97 -16.25
CA TRP A 310 3.73 23.15 -15.31
C TRP A 310 5.09 23.17 -16.01
N GLY A 311 5.15 22.82 -17.29
CA GLY A 311 6.37 22.81 -18.09
C GLY A 311 7.35 21.69 -17.71
N ILE A 312 6.86 20.64 -17.06
CA ILE A 312 7.61 19.45 -16.63
C ILE A 312 7.09 18.23 -17.36
N SER A 313 7.93 17.22 -17.62
CA SER A 313 7.54 16.06 -18.43
C SER A 313 6.56 15.13 -17.70
N VAL A 314 5.70 14.44 -18.46
CA VAL A 314 4.86 13.35 -17.94
C VAL A 314 5.73 12.26 -17.29
N SER A 315 6.92 12.00 -17.83
CA SER A 315 7.89 11.07 -17.23
C SER A 315 8.31 11.53 -15.83
N PHE A 316 8.73 12.79 -15.66
CA PHE A 316 9.08 13.33 -14.35
C PHE A 316 7.90 13.27 -13.36
N ILE A 317 6.70 13.68 -13.79
CA ILE A 317 5.51 13.62 -12.95
C ILE A 317 5.25 12.17 -12.51
N SER A 318 5.29 11.23 -13.45
CA SER A 318 4.98 9.82 -13.21
C SER A 318 6.04 9.13 -12.36
N ILE A 319 7.34 9.39 -12.58
CA ILE A 319 8.43 8.66 -11.91
C ILE A 319 8.86 9.29 -10.58
N ILE A 320 8.60 10.58 -10.36
CA ILE A 320 8.99 11.29 -9.14
C ILE A 320 7.77 11.68 -8.31
N LEU A 321 6.84 12.46 -8.85
CA LEU A 321 5.76 13.06 -8.06
C LEU A 321 4.69 12.06 -7.64
N LEU A 322 4.21 11.21 -8.56
CA LEU A 322 3.20 10.20 -8.25
C LEU A 322 3.67 9.21 -7.15
N PRO A 323 4.89 8.64 -7.24
CA PRO A 323 5.42 7.71 -6.23
C PRO A 323 5.56 8.27 -4.82
N ILE A 324 5.84 9.57 -4.67
CA ILE A 324 5.88 10.23 -3.36
C ILE A 324 4.49 10.19 -2.71
N VAL A 325 3.44 10.35 -3.51
CA VAL A 325 2.04 10.32 -3.07
C VAL A 325 1.58 8.89 -2.81
N GLY A 326 1.91 7.95 -3.69
CA GLY A 326 1.52 6.54 -3.57
C GLY A 326 2.11 5.88 -2.32
N ASN A 327 3.42 6.00 -2.13
CA ASN A 327 4.14 5.38 -1.00
C ASN A 327 4.11 6.21 0.29
N ALA A 328 3.12 7.08 0.48
CA ALA A 328 3.09 7.99 1.62
C ALA A 328 3.05 7.24 2.96
N ALA A 329 2.40 6.06 2.99
CA ALA A 329 2.32 5.21 4.17
C ALA A 329 3.68 4.65 4.56
N GLU A 330 4.38 4.05 3.60
CA GLU A 330 5.69 3.45 3.73
C GLU A 330 6.71 4.50 4.14
N HIS A 331 6.62 5.69 3.54
CA HIS A 331 7.45 6.83 3.88
C HIS A 331 7.26 7.27 5.34
N ALA A 332 6.02 7.42 5.79
CA ALA A 332 5.74 7.84 7.16
C ALA A 332 6.11 6.75 8.18
N GLY A 333 5.66 5.51 7.95
CA GLY A 333 5.89 4.37 8.83
C GLY A 333 7.37 4.03 8.97
N SER A 334 8.09 3.92 7.86
CA SER A 334 9.52 3.58 7.88
C SER A 334 10.36 4.60 8.64
N ILE A 335 10.08 5.90 8.47
CA ILE A 335 10.75 6.96 9.25
C ILE A 335 10.44 6.81 10.74
N ILE A 336 9.18 6.62 11.12
CA ILE A 336 8.77 6.51 12.53
C ILE A 336 9.47 5.32 13.20
N PHE A 337 9.53 4.16 12.55
CA PHE A 337 10.23 2.99 13.07
C PHE A 337 11.74 3.21 13.18
N ALA A 338 12.36 3.86 12.18
CA ALA A 338 13.78 4.19 12.25
C ALA A 338 14.11 5.19 13.38
N PHE A 339 13.24 6.17 13.63
CA PHE A 339 13.34 7.08 14.78
C PHE A 339 13.33 6.31 16.11
N LYS A 340 12.44 5.31 16.22
CA LYS A 340 12.36 4.40 17.37
C LYS A 340 13.49 3.35 17.43
N ASN A 341 14.51 3.47 16.57
CA ASN A 341 15.62 2.51 16.48
C ASN A 341 15.19 1.07 16.09
N LYS A 342 14.02 0.91 15.47
CA LYS A 342 13.53 -0.38 14.95
C LYS A 342 13.85 -0.50 13.47
N LEU A 343 15.15 -0.62 13.16
CA LEU A 343 15.62 -0.62 11.77
C LEU A 343 15.17 -1.83 10.97
N ASP A 344 15.09 -3.02 11.57
CA ASP A 344 14.60 -4.23 10.90
C ASP A 344 13.19 -4.04 10.32
N ILE A 345 12.31 -3.37 11.07
CA ILE A 345 10.96 -3.01 10.62
C ILE A 345 11.02 -1.97 9.50
N SER A 346 11.82 -0.92 9.67
CA SER A 346 12.00 0.13 8.65
C SER A 346 12.49 -0.42 7.30
N LEU A 347 13.48 -1.31 7.34
CA LEU A 347 14.00 -2.01 6.16
C LEU A 347 12.95 -2.97 5.59
N GLY A 348 12.20 -3.68 6.44
CA GLY A 348 11.11 -4.56 6.02
C GLY A 348 10.03 -3.83 5.25
N VAL A 349 9.62 -2.64 5.73
CA VAL A 349 8.65 -1.78 5.03
C VAL A 349 9.21 -1.32 3.68
N ALA A 350 10.39 -0.70 3.68
CA ALA A 350 10.94 -0.08 2.47
C ALA A 350 11.35 -1.10 1.40
N MET A 351 12.15 -2.10 1.78
CA MET A 351 12.60 -3.13 0.84
C MET A 351 11.50 -4.11 0.47
N GLY A 352 10.64 -4.47 1.42
CA GLY A 352 9.49 -5.33 1.17
C GLY A 352 8.54 -4.69 0.15
N SER A 353 8.19 -3.41 0.32
CA SER A 353 7.34 -2.70 -0.65
C SER A 353 8.00 -2.60 -2.03
N ALA A 354 9.30 -2.25 -2.11
CA ALA A 354 10.03 -2.23 -3.38
C ALA A 354 10.03 -3.60 -4.09
N THR A 355 10.26 -4.69 -3.35
CA THR A 355 10.18 -6.06 -3.87
C THR A 355 8.77 -6.41 -4.32
N GLN A 356 7.73 -6.01 -3.59
CA GLN A 356 6.33 -6.22 -3.98
C GLN A 356 6.00 -5.52 -5.29
N ILE A 357 6.38 -4.24 -5.42
CA ILE A 357 6.12 -3.51 -6.65
C ILE A 357 6.85 -4.17 -7.83
N SER A 358 8.14 -4.47 -7.65
CA SER A 358 8.99 -5.07 -8.68
C SER A 358 8.50 -6.46 -9.09
N MET A 359 8.31 -7.37 -8.13
CA MET A 359 8.08 -8.80 -8.40
C MET A 359 6.60 -9.18 -8.50
N PHE A 360 5.69 -8.31 -8.08
CA PHE A 360 4.24 -8.53 -8.14
C PHE A 360 3.52 -7.48 -8.99
N VAL A 361 3.56 -6.20 -8.63
CA VAL A 361 2.70 -5.17 -9.27
C VAL A 361 3.08 -4.91 -10.74
N VAL A 362 4.36 -4.81 -11.04
CA VAL A 362 4.89 -4.65 -12.41
C VAL A 362 4.48 -5.83 -13.31
N PRO A 363 4.82 -7.09 -12.99
CA PRO A 363 4.46 -8.22 -13.85
C PRO A 363 2.95 -8.49 -13.87
N PHE A 364 2.23 -8.20 -12.78
CA PHE A 364 0.77 -8.20 -12.77
C PHE A 364 0.20 -7.23 -13.82
N SER A 365 0.75 -6.01 -13.90
CA SER A 365 0.33 -5.01 -14.88
C SER A 365 0.57 -5.47 -16.33
N VAL A 366 1.68 -6.16 -16.60
CA VAL A 366 1.95 -6.77 -17.93
C VAL A 366 0.93 -7.86 -18.26
N VAL A 367 0.59 -8.73 -17.30
CA VAL A 367 -0.42 -9.79 -17.51
C VAL A 367 -1.81 -9.19 -17.75
N VAL A 368 -2.20 -8.17 -16.97
CA VAL A 368 -3.48 -7.49 -17.17
C VAL A 368 -3.52 -6.79 -18.53
N ALA A 369 -2.46 -6.06 -18.91
CA ALA A 369 -2.36 -5.44 -20.23
C ALA A 369 -2.50 -6.48 -21.35
N TRP A 370 -1.88 -7.65 -21.19
CA TRP A 370 -2.00 -8.75 -22.16
C TRP A 370 -3.46 -9.23 -22.29
N ILE A 371 -4.19 -9.42 -21.18
CA ILE A 371 -5.61 -9.80 -21.20
C ILE A 371 -6.46 -8.71 -21.87
N MET A 372 -6.12 -7.44 -21.67
CA MET A 372 -6.80 -6.29 -22.27
C MET A 372 -6.45 -6.07 -23.76
N GLY A 373 -5.52 -6.84 -24.32
CA GLY A 373 -5.04 -6.64 -25.70
C GLY A 373 -4.13 -5.43 -25.87
N ILE A 374 -3.54 -4.93 -24.78
CA ILE A 374 -2.61 -3.80 -24.76
C ILE A 374 -1.17 -4.31 -24.76
N GLU A 375 -0.34 -3.76 -25.63
CA GLU A 375 1.08 -4.10 -25.73
C GLU A 375 1.88 -3.36 -24.65
N MET A 376 2.05 -4.00 -23.49
CA MET A 376 2.97 -3.56 -22.45
C MET A 376 4.11 -4.57 -22.32
N ASP A 377 5.33 -4.12 -22.62
CA ASP A 377 6.56 -4.88 -22.39
C ASP A 377 7.30 -4.39 -21.13
N LEU A 378 8.40 -5.07 -20.78
CA LEU A 378 9.28 -4.72 -19.66
C LEU A 378 10.50 -3.90 -20.09
N ASP A 379 10.56 -3.42 -21.34
CA ASP A 379 11.61 -2.47 -21.79
C ASP A 379 11.23 -1.05 -21.35
N PHE A 380 11.91 -0.54 -20.34
CA PHE A 380 11.65 0.80 -19.78
C PHE A 380 12.54 1.86 -20.42
N ASN A 381 13.35 1.50 -21.42
CA ASN A 381 14.47 2.25 -21.99
C ASN A 381 15.74 2.26 -21.13
N LEU A 382 16.81 2.78 -21.72
CA LEU A 382 18.17 2.74 -21.19
C LEU A 382 18.33 3.56 -19.90
N LEU A 383 17.76 4.76 -19.86
CA LEU A 383 17.92 5.68 -18.73
C LEU A 383 17.24 5.10 -17.48
N GLU A 384 15.98 4.71 -17.63
CA GLU A 384 15.12 4.15 -16.60
C GLU A 384 15.70 2.84 -16.03
N THR A 385 16.10 1.92 -16.90
CA THR A 385 16.71 0.65 -16.50
C THR A 385 18.08 0.87 -15.85
N GLY A 386 18.85 1.84 -16.33
CA GLY A 386 20.12 2.24 -15.72
C GLY A 386 19.94 2.82 -14.31
N CYS A 387 18.94 3.69 -14.12
CA CYS A 387 18.56 4.21 -12.81
C CYS A 387 18.09 3.09 -11.86
N LEU A 388 17.34 2.10 -12.37
CA LEU A 388 16.94 0.93 -11.60
C LEU A 388 18.13 0.10 -11.14
N ALA A 389 19.05 -0.21 -12.07
CA ALA A 389 20.25 -0.96 -11.76
C ALA A 389 21.07 -0.25 -10.67
N PHE A 390 21.31 1.05 -10.85
CA PHE A 390 22.05 1.83 -9.87
C PHE A 390 21.34 1.88 -8.52
N THR A 391 20.02 2.08 -8.50
CA THR A 391 19.19 2.13 -7.29
C THR A 391 19.29 0.84 -6.47
N ILE A 392 19.17 -0.32 -7.12
CA ILE A 392 19.25 -1.62 -6.44
C ILE A 392 20.68 -1.86 -5.93
N ILE A 393 21.69 -1.57 -6.75
CA ILE A 393 23.09 -1.78 -6.40
C ILE A 393 23.51 -0.88 -5.23
N VAL A 394 23.24 0.43 -5.30
CA VAL A 394 23.62 1.37 -4.23
C VAL A 394 22.93 1.01 -2.92
N THR A 395 21.67 0.56 -2.98
CA THR A 395 20.94 0.11 -1.79
C THR A 395 21.56 -1.16 -1.21
N ALA A 396 21.85 -2.17 -2.04
CA ALA A 396 22.48 -3.41 -1.60
C ALA A 396 23.86 -3.15 -0.95
N PHE A 397 24.69 -2.29 -1.54
CA PHE A 397 25.97 -1.89 -0.95
C PHE A 397 25.80 -1.11 0.35
N THR A 398 24.81 -0.22 0.43
CA THR A 398 24.53 0.56 1.64
C THR A 398 24.16 -0.35 2.82
N LEU A 399 23.48 -1.45 2.54
CA LEU A 399 22.99 -2.39 3.54
C LEU A 399 23.95 -3.58 3.81
N GLN A 400 25.10 -3.61 3.15
CA GLN A 400 26.00 -4.78 3.12
C GLN A 400 26.84 -4.98 4.39
N ASP A 401 26.65 -4.22 5.46
CA ASP A 401 27.41 -4.38 6.71
C ASP A 401 26.52 -4.59 7.93
N GLY A 402 25.18 -4.50 7.79
CA GLY A 402 24.25 -4.70 8.90
C GLY A 402 24.22 -3.54 9.89
N THR A 403 24.81 -2.41 9.54
CA THR A 403 24.83 -1.21 10.39
C THR A 403 24.22 -0.02 9.65
N SER A 404 23.70 0.94 10.40
CA SER A 404 23.15 2.18 9.87
C SER A 404 23.69 3.40 10.60
N HIS A 405 23.88 4.48 9.84
CA HIS A 405 24.18 5.81 10.34
C HIS A 405 23.64 6.85 9.36
N TYR A 406 23.44 8.08 9.83
CA TYR A 406 22.75 9.12 9.06
C TYR A 406 23.35 9.35 7.66
N LEU A 407 24.68 9.25 7.51
CA LEU A 407 25.36 9.45 6.22
C LEU A 407 24.94 8.45 5.14
N LYS A 408 24.62 7.19 5.49
CA LYS A 408 24.05 6.22 4.53
C LYS A 408 22.70 6.70 4.00
N GLY A 409 21.87 7.20 4.90
CA GLY A 409 20.60 7.82 4.55
C GLY A 409 20.76 9.04 3.64
N VAL A 410 21.72 9.92 3.96
CA VAL A 410 22.06 11.08 3.11
C VAL A 410 22.43 10.63 1.70
N VAL A 411 23.28 9.62 1.54
CA VAL A 411 23.70 9.14 0.22
C VAL A 411 22.51 8.65 -0.61
N LEU A 412 21.66 7.78 -0.05
CA LEU A 412 20.47 7.27 -0.76
C LEU A 412 19.50 8.41 -1.13
N PHE A 413 19.26 9.34 -0.19
CA PHE A 413 18.40 10.49 -0.44
C PHE A 413 18.96 11.41 -1.54
N LEU A 414 20.27 11.65 -1.55
CA LEU A 414 20.92 12.42 -2.62
C LEU A 414 20.86 11.69 -3.97
N CYS A 415 20.96 10.36 -3.99
CA CYS A 415 20.73 9.58 -5.22
C CYS A 415 19.31 9.81 -5.77
N TYR A 416 18.28 9.83 -4.91
CA TYR A 416 16.92 10.15 -5.32
C TYR A 416 16.82 11.55 -5.95
N ILE A 417 17.43 12.57 -5.31
CA ILE A 417 17.45 13.95 -5.83
C ILE A 417 18.14 14.02 -7.19
N ILE A 418 19.26 13.32 -7.37
CA ILE A 418 20.00 13.32 -8.64
C ILE A 418 19.18 12.65 -9.75
N ILE A 419 18.52 11.53 -9.46
CA ILE A 419 17.61 10.87 -10.40
C ILE A 419 16.45 11.82 -10.75
N ALA A 420 15.83 12.47 -9.76
CA ALA A 420 14.77 13.44 -10.00
C ALA A 420 15.24 14.60 -10.89
N ALA A 421 16.42 15.16 -10.63
CA ALA A 421 17.02 16.21 -11.46
C ALA A 421 17.28 15.73 -12.90
N CYS A 422 17.71 14.47 -13.09
CA CYS A 422 17.90 13.87 -14.40
C CYS A 422 16.57 13.83 -15.19
N PHE A 423 15.50 13.30 -14.60
CA PHE A 423 14.17 13.26 -15.23
C PHE A 423 13.55 14.64 -15.43
N PHE A 424 13.88 15.62 -14.59
CA PHE A 424 13.43 17.00 -14.74
C PHE A 424 14.04 17.66 -16.00
N VAL A 425 15.32 17.43 -16.26
CA VAL A 425 16.01 17.94 -17.45
C VAL A 425 15.68 17.11 -18.69
N HIS A 426 15.44 15.81 -18.53
CA HIS A 426 15.01 14.91 -19.59
C HIS A 426 13.55 15.21 -19.98
N LYS A 427 13.37 16.21 -20.83
CA LYS A 427 12.11 16.45 -21.53
C LYS A 427 11.96 15.38 -22.61
N THR A 428 11.37 14.23 -22.29
CA THR A 428 10.86 13.34 -23.33
C THR A 428 9.74 14.11 -24.04
N SER A 429 10.03 14.63 -25.22
CA SER A 429 8.99 15.05 -26.15
C SER A 429 8.11 13.84 -26.38
N THR A 430 6.83 13.91 -26.00
CA THR A 430 5.83 12.98 -26.50
C THR A 430 6.08 12.81 -28.00
N PRO A 431 6.32 11.60 -28.52
CA PRO A 431 6.43 11.44 -29.96
C PRO A 431 5.14 12.01 -30.55
N LEU A 432 5.28 13.01 -31.42
CA LEU A 432 4.21 13.53 -32.26
C LEU A 432 3.70 12.35 -33.09
N ILE A 433 2.75 11.61 -32.53
CA ILE A 433 1.92 10.67 -33.26
C ILE A 433 1.11 11.55 -34.21
N ASN A 434 1.38 11.39 -35.50
CA ASN A 434 0.66 11.94 -36.64
C ASN A 434 0.92 13.43 -36.97
N GLN A 435 2.06 13.71 -37.61
CA GLN A 435 1.95 14.45 -38.87
C GLN A 435 1.76 13.42 -39.97
N ALA A 436 0.52 13.35 -40.43
CA ALA A 436 0.05 12.54 -41.55
C ALA A 436 0.77 12.89 -42.85
#